data_AF-A0A844A7D6-F1
#
_entry.id   AF-A0A844A7D6-F1
#
_cell.length_a   1.000
_cell.length_b   1.000
_cell.length_c   1.000
_cell.angle_alpha   90.00
_cell.angle_beta   90.00
_cell.angle_gamma   90.00
#
_symmetry.space_group_name_H-M   'P 1'
#
loop_
_entity.id
_entity.type
_entity.pdbx_description
1 polymer ?
#
loop_
_entity_poly.entity_id
_entity_poly.type
_entity_poly.pdbx_seq_one_letter_code
_entity_poly.pdbx_strand_id
1 'polypeptide(L)' 'MVTSNIRDFGNLPDGIVALTPDEFLSQIFAKNPTEVLEAITVQAAAYRRPALTIRELIERLALTSPGFAEQALEALDDR' A
#
# COMPACT_ATOMS: atom_id res chain seq x y z
N MET A 1 -3.29 -12.19 7.06
CA MET A 1 -2.30 -11.51 7.92
C MET A 1 -1.29 -10.80 7.04
N VAL A 2 -0.81 -9.63 7.44
CA VAL A 2 0.20 -8.86 6.68
C VAL A 2 1.50 -8.80 7.49
N THR A 3 2.63 -9.16 6.88
CA THR A 3 3.94 -9.22 7.57
C THR A 3 5.11 -9.08 6.59
N SER A 4 6.20 -8.44 7.01
CA SER A 4 7.44 -8.42 6.22
C SER A 4 8.25 -9.72 6.31
N ASN A 5 7.90 -10.65 7.23
CA ASN A 5 8.57 -11.95 7.35
C ASN A 5 7.58 -13.09 7.17
N ILE A 6 7.32 -13.50 5.92
CA ILE A 6 6.40 -14.61 5.61
C ILE A 6 6.92 -15.97 6.09
N ARG A 7 8.25 -16.14 6.23
CA ARG A 7 8.87 -17.44 6.55
C ARG A 7 8.42 -18.00 7.89
N ASP A 8 8.10 -17.13 8.84
CA ASP A 8 7.64 -17.53 10.18
C ASP A 8 6.18 -18.02 10.20
N PHE A 9 5.47 -17.91 9.07
CA PHE A 9 4.03 -18.18 8.97
C PHE A 9 3.69 -19.36 8.06
N GLY A 10 4.57 -20.38 8.04
CA GLY A 10 4.34 -21.62 7.30
C GLY A 10 3.21 -22.50 7.84
N ASN A 11 2.71 -22.24 9.05
CA ASN A 11 1.66 -23.03 9.69
C ASN A 11 0.52 -22.12 10.17
N LEU A 12 -0.31 -21.67 9.24
CA LEU A 12 -1.47 -20.81 9.51
C LEU A 12 -2.77 -21.63 9.54
N PRO A 13 -3.80 -21.18 10.29
CA PRO A 13 -5.13 -21.78 10.25
C PRO A 13 -5.73 -21.73 8.84
N ASP A 14 -6.62 -22.68 8.55
CA ASP A 14 -7.35 -22.72 7.28
C ASP A 14 -8.07 -21.40 7.00
N GLY A 15 -7.95 -20.94 5.76
CA GLY A 15 -8.53 -19.66 5.31
C GLY A 15 -7.72 -18.42 5.67
N ILE A 16 -6.61 -18.55 6.40
CA ILE A 16 -5.70 -17.43 6.69
C ILE A 16 -4.45 -17.54 5.83
N VAL A 17 -4.17 -16.48 5.07
CA VAL A 17 -2.93 -16.34 4.29
C VAL A 17 -2.03 -15.27 4.89
N ALA A 18 -0.71 -15.47 4.79
CA ALA A 18 0.27 -14.43 5.01
C ALA A 18 0.55 -13.71 3.69
N LEU A 19 0.52 -12.38 3.71
CA LEU A 19 0.91 -11.52 2.60
C LEU A 19 2.01 -10.58 3.06
N THR A 20 2.92 -10.23 2.17
CA THR A 20 3.80 -9.07 2.36
C THR A 20 2.98 -7.78 2.35
N PRO A 21 3.49 -6.68 2.92
CA PRO A 21 2.87 -5.37 2.77
C PRO A 21 2.61 -5.01 1.31
N ASP A 22 3.58 -5.32 0.43
CA ASP A 22 3.48 -5.04 -1.00
C ASP A 22 2.35 -5.82 -1.67
N GLU A 23 2.28 -7.14 -1.45
CA GLU A 23 1.23 -7.99 -2.02
C GLU A 23 -0.15 -7.56 -1.52
N PHE A 24 -0.26 -7.23 -0.23
CA PHE A 24 -1.53 -6.80 0.36
C PHE A 24 -2.01 -5.48 -0.25
N LEU A 25 -1.14 -4.46 -0.30
CA LEU A 25 -1.51 -3.16 -0.84
C LEU A 25 -1.77 -3.24 -2.34
N SER A 26 -0.96 -3.97 -3.10
CA SER A 26 -1.16 -4.18 -4.54
C SER A 26 -2.50 -4.86 -4.84
N GLN A 27 -2.87 -5.90 -4.08
CA GLN A 27 -4.15 -6.58 -4.27
C GLN A 27 -5.35 -5.70 -3.93
N ILE A 28 -5.24 -4.86 -2.90
CA ILE A 28 -6.32 -3.92 -2.54
C ILE A 28 -6.44 -2.84 -3.60
N PHE A 29 -5.32 -2.30 -4.08
CA PHE A 29 -5.27 -1.28 -5.12
C PHE A 29 -5.87 -1.77 -6.43
N ALA A 30 -5.47 -2.95 -6.90
CA ALA A 30 -6.00 -3.55 -8.12
C ALA A 30 -7.53 -3.76 -8.08
N LYS A 31 -8.11 -3.92 -6.89
CA LYS A 31 -9.56 -4.10 -6.72
C LYS A 31 -10.31 -2.78 -6.60
N ASN A 32 -9.72 -1.76 -5.97
CA ASN A 32 -10.40 -0.51 -5.61
C ASN A 32 -9.45 0.69 -5.76
N PRO A 33 -8.96 1.00 -6.98
CA PRO A 33 -7.90 1.98 -7.16
C PRO A 33 -8.32 3.39 -6.73
N THR A 34 -9.57 3.78 -7.01
CA THR A 34 -10.10 5.11 -6.66
C THR A 34 -10.18 5.30 -5.15
N GLU A 35 -10.80 4.36 -4.44
CA GLU A 35 -10.99 4.42 -2.99
C GLU A 35 -9.65 4.39 -2.25
N VAL A 36 -8.67 3.64 -2.77
CA VAL A 36 -7.34 3.59 -2.18
C VAL A 36 -6.59 4.90 -2.38
N LEU A 37 -6.66 5.52 -3.56
CA LEU A 37 -6.07 6.85 -3.79
C LEU A 37 -6.74 7.93 -2.90
N GLU A 38 -8.05 7.86 -2.69
CA GLU A 38 -8.75 8.75 -1.76
C GLU A 38 -8.26 8.55 -0.32
N ALA A 39 -8.12 7.30 0.12
CA ALA A 39 -7.58 6.97 1.44
C ALA A 39 -6.15 7.50 1.63
N ILE A 40 -5.27 7.34 0.63
CA ILE A 40 -3.91 7.91 0.65
C ILE A 40 -3.96 9.44 0.74
N THR A 41 -4.87 10.08 0.00
CA THR A 41 -5.04 11.54 0.03
C THR A 41 -5.40 12.03 1.43
N VAL A 42 -6.36 11.38 2.07
CA VAL A 42 -6.75 11.68 3.45
C VAL A 42 -5.58 11.45 4.42
N GLN A 43 -4.84 10.35 4.25
CA GLN A 43 -3.70 10.03 5.09
C GLN A 43 -2.56 11.04 4.93
N ALA A 44 -2.24 11.46 3.70
CA ALA A 44 -1.23 12.47 3.40
C ALA A 44 -1.57 13.81 4.07
N ALA A 45 -2.84 14.23 4.00
CA ALA A 45 -3.34 15.44 4.63
C ALA A 45 -3.34 15.41 6.17
N ALA A 46 -3.36 14.22 6.78
CA ALA A 46 -3.31 14.05 8.23
C ALA A 46 -1.92 14.28 8.83
N TYR A 47 -0.85 14.25 8.02
CA TYR A 47 0.51 14.56 8.49
C TYR A 47 0.65 16.05 8.80
N ARG A 48 0.80 16.38 10.09
CA ARG A 48 0.83 17.79 10.52
C ARG A 48 2.18 18.48 10.33
N ARG A 49 3.31 17.75 10.28
CA ARG A 49 4.68 18.30 10.10
C ARG A 49 5.69 17.23 9.64
N PRO A 50 6.25 17.30 8.43
CA PRO A 50 5.80 18.09 7.28
C PRO A 50 4.45 17.58 6.77
N ALA A 51 3.68 18.46 6.12
CA ALA A 51 2.57 17.98 5.28
C ALA A 51 3.18 17.20 4.11
N LEU A 52 2.66 16.01 3.84
CA LEU A 52 3.08 15.21 2.69
C LEU A 52 2.07 15.40 1.57
N THR A 53 2.57 15.50 0.36
CA THR A 53 1.77 15.28 -0.84
C THR A 53 1.43 13.79 -0.99
N ILE A 54 0.41 13.49 -1.79
CA ILE A 54 0.04 12.11 -2.14
C ILE A 54 1.26 11.38 -2.72
N ARG A 55 1.97 12.00 -3.66
CA ARG A 55 3.15 11.44 -4.30
C ARG A 55 4.26 11.11 -3.29
N GLU A 56 4.62 12.05 -2.41
CA GLU A 56 5.66 11.81 -1.40
C GLU A 56 5.29 10.69 -0.44
N LEU A 57 3.99 10.53 -0.11
CA LEU A 57 3.55 9.41 0.71
C LEU A 57 3.69 8.08 -0.03
N ILE A 58 3.33 8.03 -1.31
CA ILE A 58 3.50 6.82 -2.15
C ILE A 58 4.98 6.46 -2.30
N GLU A 59 5.85 7.45 -2.54
CA GLU A 59 7.30 7.25 -2.64
C GLU A 59 7.90 6.70 -1.34
N ARG A 60 7.39 7.12 -0.17
CA ARG A 60 7.79 6.52 1.12
C ARG A 60 7.33 5.07 1.25
N LEU A 61 6.12 4.76 0.78
CA LEU A 61 5.60 3.39 0.80
C LEU A 61 6.41 2.47 -0.13
N ALA A 62 6.99 3.00 -1.22
CA ALA A 62 7.84 2.25 -2.14
C ALA A 62 9.02 1.53 -1.46
N LEU A 63 9.49 2.02 -0.30
CA LEU A 63 10.55 1.37 0.47
C LEU A 63 10.16 -0.03 1.01
N THR A 64 8.86 -0.28 1.16
CA THR A 64 8.33 -1.54 1.71
C THR A 64 7.31 -2.21 0.80
N SER A 65 6.73 -1.44 -0.13
CA SER A 65 5.65 -1.83 -1.02
C SER A 65 5.89 -1.26 -2.43
N PRO A 66 6.96 -1.71 -3.11
CA PRO A 66 7.35 -1.16 -4.41
C PRO A 66 6.35 -1.43 -5.53
N GLY A 67 5.76 -2.63 -5.61
CA GLY A 67 4.78 -2.96 -6.65
C GLY A 67 3.49 -2.15 -6.50
N PHE A 68 3.06 -1.92 -5.27
CA PHE A 68 1.95 -1.01 -4.99
C PHE A 68 2.28 0.43 -5.41
N ALA A 69 3.47 0.90 -5.06
CA ALA A 69 3.86 2.28 -5.36
C ALA A 69 3.92 2.56 -6.87
N GLU A 70 4.41 1.60 -7.67
CA GLU A 70 4.39 1.69 -9.13
C GLU A 70 2.97 1.87 -9.66
N GLN A 71 2.04 0.98 -9.28
CA GLN A 71 0.64 1.04 -9.70
C GLN A 71 -0.05 2.35 -9.27
N ALA A 72 0.23 2.80 -8.05
CA ALA A 72 -0.39 4.00 -7.50
C ALA A 72 0.15 5.28 -8.16
N LEU A 73 1.43 5.32 -8.53
CA LEU A 73 2.02 6.45 -9.26
C LEU A 73 1.51 6.50 -10.70
N GLU A 74 1.43 5.36 -11.40
CA GLU A 74 0.85 5.29 -12.75
C GLU A 74 -0.59 5.79 -12.76
N ALA A 75 -1.42 5.30 -11.85
CA ALA A 75 -2.81 5.75 -11.72
C ALA A 75 -2.96 7.23 -11.28
N LEU A 76 -1.95 7.79 -10.61
CA LEU A 76 -1.94 9.21 -10.25
C LEU A 76 -1.58 10.10 -11.45
N ASP A 77 -0.71 9.62 -12.32
CA ASP A 77 -0.26 10.32 -13.54
C ASP A 77 -1.32 10.30 -14.65
N ASP A 78 -2.18 9.28 -14.67
CA ASP A 78 -3.30 9.13 -15.62
C ASP A 78 -4.56 9.98 -15.27
N ARG A 79 -4.53 10.76 -14.17
CA ARG A 79 -5.65 11.61 -13.72
C ARG A 79 -5.55 13.05 -14.20
#